data_AF-A0AAU7W1Z6-F1
#
_entry.id   AF-A0AAU7W1Z6-F1
#
_cell.length_a   1.000
_cell.length_b   1.000
_cell.length_c   1.000
_cell.angle_alpha   90.00
_cell.angle_beta   90.00
_cell.angle_gamma   90.00
#
_symmetry.space_group_name_H-M   'P 1'
#
loop_
_entity.id
_entity.type
_entity.pdbx_description
1 polymer ?
#
loop_
_entity_poly.entity_id
_entity_poly.type
_entity_poly.pdbx_seq_one_letter_code
_entity_poly.pdbx_strand_id
1 'polypeptide(L)'
;MRIVGSVSLATAATLIGLFGNLMLGLAGLSLAGPGVTVIEYTDSDDIERAIGIGMGIIALVVWHVLLFPAVLVGLRGGRPTRARRATVWIVVGLSTVLVLGTLIAVLATPPPLSEYPPPEWNRA
;
A
#
# COMPACT_ATOMS: atom_id res chain seq x y z
N MET A 1 17.96 7.61 -21.73
CA MET A 1 17.40 8.63 -20.82
C MET A 1 15.95 8.37 -20.43
N ARG A 2 14.98 8.25 -21.37
CA ARG A 2 13.54 8.11 -21.01
C ARG A 2 13.17 6.82 -20.26
N ILE A 3 13.82 5.70 -20.56
CA ILE A 3 13.62 4.43 -19.84
C ILE A 3 14.13 4.55 -18.40
N VAL A 4 15.33 5.10 -18.22
CA VAL A 4 15.90 5.34 -16.88
C VAL A 4 14.96 6.23 -16.06
N GLY A 5 14.47 7.34 -16.63
CA GLY A 5 13.51 8.20 -15.94
C GLY A 5 12.20 7.49 -15.56
N SER A 6 11.65 6.68 -16.46
CA SER A 6 10.45 5.87 -16.20
C SER A 6 10.69 4.85 -15.08
N VAL A 7 11.82 4.14 -15.10
CA VAL A 7 12.21 3.17 -14.08
C VAL A 7 12.43 3.87 -12.74
N SER A 8 13.22 4.95 -12.68
CA SER A 8 13.45 5.70 -11.45
C SER A 8 12.17 6.24 -10.84
N LEU A 9 11.24 6.73 -11.67
CA LEU A 9 9.97 7.26 -11.20
C LEU A 9 9.05 6.14 -10.70
N ALA A 10 9.03 4.98 -11.35
CA ALA A 10 8.33 3.80 -10.86
C ALA A 10 8.92 3.27 -9.55
N THR A 11 10.25 3.26 -9.41
CA THR A 11 10.92 2.89 -8.16
C THR A 11 10.55 3.84 -7.03
N ALA A 12 10.65 5.15 -7.25
CA ALA A 12 10.26 6.16 -6.25
C ALA A 12 8.79 6.03 -5.86
N ALA A 13 7.89 5.85 -6.83
CA ALA A 13 6.48 5.59 -6.57
C ALA A 13 6.32 4.34 -5.70
N THR A 14 6.99 3.23 -6.04
CA THR A 14 6.89 1.96 -5.29
C THR A 14 7.31 2.14 -3.84
N LEU A 15 8.41 2.86 -3.57
CA LEU A 15 8.86 3.15 -2.22
C LEU A 15 7.82 3.96 -1.43
N ILE A 16 7.18 4.94 -2.07
CA ILE A 16 6.10 5.72 -1.45
C ILE A 16 4.90 4.81 -1.14
N GLY A 17 4.52 3.91 -2.05
CA GLY A 17 3.43 2.96 -1.83
C GLY A 17 3.71 2.00 -0.67
N LEU A 18 4.93 1.46 -0.59
CA LEU A 18 5.36 0.59 0.51
C LEU A 18 5.42 1.35 1.84
N PHE A 19 5.86 2.60 1.84
CA PHE A 19 5.81 3.46 3.02
C PHE A 19 4.36 3.72 3.47
N GLY A 20 3.43 3.89 2.52
CA GLY A 20 2.01 4.00 2.82
C GLY A 20 1.48 2.76 3.54
N ASN A 21 1.80 1.57 3.03
CA ASN A 21 1.42 0.30 3.66
C ASN A 21 2.02 0.13 5.06
N LEU A 22 3.28 0.54 5.25
CA LEU A 22 3.91 0.54 6.57
C LEU A 22 3.12 1.41 7.55
N MET A 23 2.76 2.63 7.15
CA MET A 23 1.98 3.54 8.00
C MET A 23 0.59 2.99 8.35
N LEU A 24 -0.09 2.35 7.40
CA LEU A 24 -1.39 1.71 7.65
C LEU A 24 -1.27 0.54 8.63
N GLY A 25 -0.20 -0.27 8.48
CA GLY A 25 0.08 -1.38 9.39
C GLY A 25 0.39 -0.91 10.81
N LEU A 26 1.23 0.12 10.95
CA LEU A 26 1.56 0.73 12.24
C LEU A 26 0.33 1.37 12.91
N ALA A 27 -0.56 1.97 12.13
CA ALA A 27 -1.82 2.49 12.65
C ALA A 27 -2.82 1.40 13.05
N GLY A 28 -2.56 0.13 12.71
CA GLY A 28 -3.40 -1.01 13.04
C GLY A 28 -4.61 -1.18 12.12
N LEU A 29 -4.60 -0.64 10.91
CA LEU A 29 -5.73 -0.76 10.00
C LEU A 29 -5.89 -2.22 9.51
N SER A 30 -7.08 -2.79 9.71
CA SER A 30 -7.42 -4.17 9.35
C SER A 30 -8.82 -4.29 8.74
N LEU A 31 -8.98 -5.30 7.87
CA LEU A 31 -10.23 -5.77 7.27
C LEU A 31 -10.54 -7.23 7.65
N ALA A 32 -9.78 -7.81 8.58
CA ALA A 32 -9.96 -9.21 8.97
C ALA A 32 -11.21 -9.45 9.84
N GLY A 33 -11.80 -8.39 10.39
CA GLY A 33 -13.06 -8.42 11.16
C GLY A 33 -14.29 -8.07 10.33
N PRO A 34 -15.46 -7.85 10.96
CA PRO A 34 -16.67 -7.40 10.28
C PRO A 34 -16.52 -5.93 9.84
N GLY A 35 -15.83 -5.71 8.72
CA GLY A 35 -15.60 -4.38 8.12
C GLY A 35 -14.20 -3.82 8.39
N VAL A 36 -14.04 -2.51 8.16
CA VAL A 36 -12.79 -1.79 8.43
C VAL A 36 -12.68 -1.54 9.93
N THR A 37 -11.65 -2.12 10.55
CA THR A 37 -11.36 -2.00 11.98
C THR A 37 -9.97 -1.44 12.19
N VAL A 38 -9.74 -0.79 13.33
CA VAL A 38 -8.41 -0.31 13.73
C VAL A 38 -8.01 -1.04 15.01
N ILE A 39 -6.96 -1.85 14.97
CA ILE A 39 -6.42 -2.63 16.09
C ILE A 39 -5.88 -1.68 17.15
N GLU A 40 -6.43 -1.72 18.36
CA GLU A 40 -5.97 -0.92 19.49
C GLU A 40 -4.63 -1.45 20.01
N TYR A 41 -3.61 -0.60 19.97
CA TYR A 41 -2.33 -0.85 20.62
C TYR A 41 -2.26 0.03 21.86
N THR A 42 -1.87 -0.56 22.99
CA THR A 42 -1.85 0.09 24.32
C THR A 42 -1.04 1.39 24.37
N ASP A 43 -0.06 1.55 23.47
CA ASP A 43 0.87 2.67 23.46
C ASP A 43 0.54 3.78 22.43
N SER A 44 -0.54 3.66 21.65
CA SER A 44 -0.86 4.62 20.58
C SER A 44 -2.11 5.45 20.87
N ASP A 45 -1.97 6.78 20.89
CA ASP A 45 -3.10 7.71 21.01
C ASP A 45 -3.91 7.80 19.70
N ASP A 46 -5.22 8.07 19.81
CA ASP A 46 -6.14 8.13 18.65
C ASP A 46 -5.72 9.14 17.57
N ILE A 47 -5.08 10.24 17.97
CA ILE A 47 -4.59 11.26 17.05
C ILE A 47 -3.42 10.72 16.21
N GLU A 48 -2.49 10.00 16.83
CA GLU A 48 -1.33 9.43 16.13
C GLU A 48 -1.78 8.38 15.11
N ARG A 49 -2.76 7.54 15.47
CA ARG A 49 -3.37 6.57 14.56
C ARG A 49 -4.05 7.24 13.38
N ALA A 50 -4.82 8.31 13.62
CA ALA A 50 -5.46 9.07 12.55
C ALA A 50 -4.44 9.69 11.58
N ILE A 51 -3.31 10.20 12.11
CA ILE A 51 -2.20 10.72 11.30
C ILE A 51 -1.56 9.60 10.48
N GLY A 52 -1.29 8.44 11.09
CA GLY A 52 -0.76 7.25 10.41
C GLY A 52 -1.65 6.79 9.26
N ILE A 53 -2.96 6.68 9.49
CA ILE A 53 -3.94 6.33 8.45
C ILE A 53 -3.95 7.37 7.32
N GLY A 54 -4.01 8.66 7.67
CA GLY A 54 -4.00 9.75 6.69
C GLY A 54 -2.75 9.73 5.82
N MET A 55 -1.57 9.60 6.42
CA MET A 55 -0.30 9.48 5.69
C MET A 55 -0.27 8.25 4.80
N GLY A 56 -0.76 7.11 5.30
CA GLY A 56 -0.87 5.86 4.54
C GLY A 56 -1.71 6.00 3.28
N ILE A 57 -2.91 6.57 3.41
CA ILE A 57 -3.84 6.81 2.30
C ILE A 57 -3.23 7.79 1.29
N ILE A 58 -2.69 8.92 1.76
CA ILE A 58 -2.06 9.92 0.88
C ILE A 58 -0.89 9.31 0.12
N ALA A 59 -0.03 8.53 0.78
CA ALA A 59 1.09 7.87 0.14
C ALA A 59 0.63 6.88 -0.95
N LEU A 60 -0.43 6.11 -0.72
CA LEU A 60 -1.01 5.23 -1.74
C LEU A 60 -1.58 6.00 -2.94
N VAL A 61 -2.26 7.12 -2.70
CA VAL A 61 -2.74 8.01 -3.77
C VAL A 61 -1.56 8.56 -4.58
N VAL A 62 -0.51 9.03 -3.90
CA VAL A 62 0.71 9.54 -4.55
C VAL A 62 1.41 8.45 -5.36
N TRP A 63 1.55 7.24 -4.82
CA TRP A 63 2.06 6.08 -5.56
C TRP A 63 1.28 5.86 -6.85
N HIS A 64 -0.05 5.83 -6.75
CA HIS A 64 -0.93 5.60 -7.90
C HIS A 64 -0.77 6.70 -8.96
N VAL A 65 -0.79 7.97 -8.52
CA VAL A 65 -0.63 9.14 -9.39
C VAL A 65 0.74 9.17 -10.05
N LEU A 66 1.82 8.75 -9.37
CA LEU A 66 3.16 8.69 -9.94
C LEU A 66 3.36 7.49 -10.89
N LEU A 67 2.64 6.39 -10.69
CA LEU A 67 2.73 5.23 -11.58
C LEU A 67 2.27 5.57 -13.01
N PHE A 68 1.23 6.40 -13.16
CA PHE A 68 0.70 6.86 -14.45
C PHE A 68 1.74 7.56 -15.35
N PRO A 69 2.44 8.63 -14.91
CA PRO A 69 3.47 9.27 -15.70
C PRO A 69 4.67 8.35 -15.95
N ALA A 70 5.00 7.43 -15.05
CA ALA A 70 6.03 6.41 -15.33
C ALA A 70 5.67 5.57 -16.55
N VAL A 71 4.40 5.13 -16.65
CA VAL A 71 3.88 4.39 -17.82
C VAL A 71 3.89 5.28 -19.06
N LEU A 72 3.36 6.50 -18.96
CA LEU A 72 3.28 7.43 -20.09
C LEU A 72 4.66 7.75 -20.65
N VAL A 73 5.62 8.16 -19.81
CA VAL A 73 7.02 8.45 -20.21
C VAL A 73 7.69 7.18 -20.75
N GLY A 74 7.42 6.03 -20.13
CA GLY A 74 7.93 4.72 -20.54
C GLY A 74 7.45 4.29 -21.92
N LEU A 75 6.25 4.66 -22.33
CA LEU A 75 5.65 4.25 -23.61
C LEU A 75 5.72 5.33 -24.71
N ARG A 76 5.91 6.61 -24.38
CA ARG A 76 5.98 7.71 -25.36
C ARG A 76 7.21 7.62 -26.26
N GLY A 77 7.04 7.84 -27.57
CA GLY A 77 8.12 7.89 -28.58
C GLY A 77 7.78 7.14 -29.87
N GLY A 78 8.40 7.53 -31.00
CA GLY A 78 7.97 7.18 -32.37
C GLY A 78 8.02 5.71 -32.81
N ARG A 79 8.33 4.76 -31.92
CA ARG A 79 8.16 3.29 -32.04
C ARG A 79 8.76 2.64 -30.78
N PRO A 80 8.00 2.35 -29.72
CA PRO A 80 8.53 1.59 -28.59
C PRO A 80 8.89 0.18 -29.07
N THR A 81 10.16 -0.20 -28.91
CA THR A 81 10.60 -1.59 -29.16
C THR A 81 9.85 -2.54 -28.24
N ARG A 82 9.63 -3.81 -28.66
CA ARG A 82 8.97 -4.83 -27.83
C ARG A 82 9.65 -4.95 -26.45
N ALA A 83 10.97 -4.89 -26.42
CA ALA A 83 11.77 -4.90 -25.19
C ALA A 83 11.43 -3.74 -24.25
N ARG A 84 11.37 -2.50 -24.76
CA ARG A 84 11.00 -1.33 -23.94
C ARG A 84 9.60 -1.44 -23.36
N ARG A 85 8.64 -1.92 -24.15
CA ARG A 85 7.26 -2.13 -23.70
C ARG A 85 7.21 -3.21 -22.61
N ALA A 86 7.91 -4.32 -22.80
CA ALA A 86 8.01 -5.39 -21.81
C ALA A 86 8.62 -4.88 -20.50
N THR A 87 9.74 -4.14 -20.53
CA THR A 87 10.35 -3.58 -19.31
C THR A 87 9.41 -2.68 -18.54
N VAL A 88 8.69 -1.77 -19.21
CA VAL A 88 7.73 -0.87 -18.54
C VAL A 88 6.63 -1.68 -17.86
N TRP A 89 6.04 -2.66 -18.56
CA TRP A 89 4.99 -3.50 -17.97
C TRP A 89 5.49 -4.41 -16.86
N ILE A 90 6.70 -4.95 -16.96
CA ILE A 90 7.31 -5.74 -15.88
C ILE A 90 7.49 -4.87 -14.64
N VAL A 91 8.03 -3.66 -14.78
CA VAL A 91 8.27 -2.74 -13.65
C VAL A 91 6.96 -2.29 -13.01
N VAL A 92 5.97 -1.91 -13.83
CA VAL A 92 4.64 -1.52 -13.36
C VAL A 92 3.95 -2.69 -12.66
N GLY A 93 3.95 -3.86 -13.29
CA GLY A 93 3.37 -5.08 -12.73
C GLY A 93 4.02 -5.45 -11.40
N LEU A 94 5.35 -5.39 -11.31
CA LEU A 94 6.09 -5.65 -10.08
C LEU A 94 5.72 -4.65 -8.97
N SER A 95 5.66 -3.35 -9.30
CA SER A 95 5.23 -2.30 -8.36
C SER A 95 3.81 -2.57 -7.83
N THR A 96 2.88 -2.88 -8.73
CA THR A 96 1.50 -3.20 -8.38
C THR A 96 1.40 -4.44 -7.51
N VAL A 97 2.09 -5.53 -7.86
CA VAL A 97 2.09 -6.77 -7.07
C VAL A 97 2.67 -6.52 -5.67
N LEU A 98 3.77 -5.77 -5.57
CA LEU A 98 4.40 -5.47 -4.28
C LEU A 98 3.49 -4.60 -3.40
N VAL A 99 3.01 -3.47 -3.92
CA VAL A 99 2.22 -2.52 -3.13
C VAL A 99 0.84 -3.10 -2.79
N LEU A 100 0.14 -3.73 -3.74
CA LEU A 100 -1.17 -4.32 -3.44
C LEU A 100 -1.04 -5.59 -2.61
N GLY A 101 -0.03 -6.43 -2.86
CA GLY A 101 0.21 -7.63 -2.07
C GLY A 101 0.51 -7.31 -0.60
N THR A 102 1.35 -6.30 -0.37
CA THR A 102 1.64 -5.83 1.00
C THR A 102 0.44 -5.14 1.64
N LEU A 103 -0.34 -4.35 0.89
CA LEU A 103 -1.60 -3.77 1.38
C LEU A 103 -2.58 -4.86 1.81
N ILE A 104 -2.77 -5.90 0.99
CA ILE A 104 -3.63 -7.05 1.33
C ILE A 104 -3.12 -7.74 2.60
N ALA A 105 -1.81 -7.97 2.71
CA ALA A 105 -1.22 -8.59 3.89
C ALA A 105 -1.48 -7.76 5.16
N VAL A 106 -1.28 -6.43 5.08
CA VAL A 106 -1.57 -5.50 6.18
C VAL A 106 -3.05 -5.57 6.57
N LEU A 107 -3.95 -5.46 5.60
CA LEU A 107 -5.39 -5.47 5.87
C LEU A 107 -5.90 -6.84 6.33
N ALA A 108 -5.22 -7.93 5.99
CA ALA A 108 -5.56 -9.28 6.43
C ALA A 108 -5.06 -9.59 7.85
N THR A 109 -4.37 -8.65 8.52
CA THR A 109 -3.87 -8.86 9.88
C THR A 109 -5.04 -9.04 10.84
N PRO A 110 -5.22 -10.23 11.48
CA PRO A 110 -6.29 -10.42 12.43
C PRO A 110 -6.05 -9.59 13.69
N PRO A 111 -7.11 -9.06 14.32
CA PRO A 111 -6.96 -8.46 15.65
C PRO A 111 -6.40 -9.51 16.63
N PRO A 112 -5.53 -9.11 17.58
CA PRO A 112 -5.03 -10.03 18.58
C PRO A 112 -6.20 -10.66 19.34
N LEU A 113 -6.12 -11.98 19.57
CA LEU A 113 -7.12 -12.68 20.37
C LEU A 113 -7.16 -12.00 21.75
N SER A 114 -8.32 -11.51 22.16
CA SER A 114 -8.49 -10.98 23.50
C SER A 114 -8.17 -12.09 24.51
N GLU A 115 -7.12 -11.93 25.32
CA GLU A 115 -6.85 -12.84 26.45
C GLU A 115 -8.01 -12.86 27.45
N TYR A 116 -8.91 -11.88 27.39
CA TYR A 116 -10.17 -11.89 28.10
C TYR A 116 -11.24 -12.65 27.31
N PRO A 117 -11.81 -13.73 27.88
CA PRO A 117 -12.99 -14.34 27.28
C PRO A 117 -14.11 -13.30 27.20
N PRO A 118 -14.96 -13.34 26.15
CA PRO A 118 -16.12 -12.48 26.08
C PRO A 118 -16.94 -12.62 27.38
N PRO A 119 -17.48 -11.50 27.91
CA PRO A 119 -18.25 -11.55 29.14
C PRO A 119 -19.41 -12.54 28.98
N GLU A 120 -19.76 -13.25 30.05
CA GLU A 120 -20.59 -14.46 30.02
C GLU A 120 -21.96 -14.28 29.33
N TRP A 121 -22.47 -13.06 29.30
CA TRP A 121 -23.73 -12.69 28.66
C TRP A 121 -23.72 -12.75 27.13
N ASN A 122 -22.55 -12.89 26.50
CA ASN A 122 -22.39 -12.96 25.03
C ASN A 122 -21.95 -14.35 24.53
N ARG A 123 -22.07 -15.38 25.37
CA ARG A 123 -21.89 -16.79 24.99
C ARG A 123 -23.28 -17.39 24.72
N ALA A 124 -23.80 -17.17 23.52
CA ALA A 124 -25.02 -17.79 23.02
C ALA A 124 -24.71 -18.72 21.84
#